data_AF-A0A6B3LH41-F1
#
_entry.id   AF-A0A6B3LH41-F1
#
_cell.length_a   1.000
_cell.length_b   1.000
_cell.length_c   1.000
_cell.angle_alpha   90.00
_cell.angle_beta   90.00
_cell.angle_gamma   90.00
#
_symmetry.space_group_name_H-M   'P 1'
#
loop_
_entity.id
_entity.type
_entity.pdbx_description
1 polymer ?
#
loop_
_entity_poly.entity_id
_entity_poly.type
_entity_poly.pdbx_seq_one_letter_code
_entity_poly.pdbx_strand_id
1 'polypeptide(L)'
;MSTLPNAVLALADAFNDIRRPKGVPCLWDISPEELSAYQHHEFDHGGWVAEYLYFLPRTMHAGVIEDDWWFIPEVTGQRIAETDPESWPLRRAEALDHFLTSVFESSRTRADTGSTIDSWICAIALMGKDVRPFLAKVEESHDLILKYYAENADNLNQTSLSNAFWKSSPDKGRQVVDWFLSKNVRDLIERSYGIRL
;
A
#
# COMPACT_ATOMS: atom_id res chain seq x y z
N MET A 1 -1.95 -18.73 10.01
CA MET A 1 -1.89 -17.75 8.92
C MET A 1 -2.69 -16.56 9.38
N SER A 2 -2.09 -15.36 9.40
CA SER A 2 -2.83 -14.14 9.70
C SER A 2 -3.79 -13.86 8.55
N THR A 3 -4.99 -13.39 8.83
CA THR A 3 -5.95 -12.99 7.80
C THR A 3 -5.96 -11.46 7.74
N LEU A 4 -6.25 -10.89 6.57
CA LEU A 4 -6.33 -9.43 6.41
C LEU A 4 -7.25 -8.76 7.44
N PRO A 5 -8.43 -9.31 7.81
CA PRO A 5 -9.24 -8.78 8.91
C PRO A 5 -8.50 -8.72 10.26
N ASN A 6 -7.72 -9.75 10.60
CA ASN A 6 -6.95 -9.75 11.86
C ASN A 6 -5.84 -8.68 11.84
N ALA A 7 -5.19 -8.48 10.69
CA ALA A 7 -4.18 -7.45 10.55
C ALA A 7 -4.78 -6.03 10.69
N VAL A 8 -5.98 -5.81 10.17
CA VAL A 8 -6.72 -4.55 10.37
C VAL A 8 -7.07 -4.31 11.84
N LEU A 9 -7.54 -5.35 12.55
CA LEU A 9 -7.83 -5.23 13.99
C LEU A 9 -6.55 -4.93 14.80
N ALA A 10 -5.43 -5.58 14.47
CA ALA A 10 -4.15 -5.31 15.09
C ALA A 10 -3.67 -3.87 14.83
N LEU A 11 -3.88 -3.35 13.62
CA LEU A 11 -3.59 -1.96 13.28
C LEU A 11 -4.45 -0.99 14.11
N ALA A 12 -5.75 -1.24 14.22
CA ALA A 12 -6.62 -0.39 15.03
C ALA A 12 -6.26 -0.41 16.52
N ASP A 13 -5.92 -1.58 17.05
CA ASP A 13 -5.47 -1.73 18.43
C ASP A 13 -4.16 -0.98 18.69
N ALA A 14 -3.21 -1.01 17.74
CA ALA A 14 -1.95 -0.28 17.84
C ALA A 14 -2.10 1.25 17.88
N PHE A 15 -3.21 1.78 17.39
CA PHE A 15 -3.52 3.21 17.32
C PHE A 15 -4.60 3.64 18.33
N ASN A 16 -5.04 2.74 19.21
CA ASN A 16 -6.14 2.98 20.15
C ASN A 16 -5.86 4.05 21.22
N ASP A 17 -4.58 4.39 21.43
CA ASP A 17 -4.12 5.38 22.41
C ASP A 17 -4.20 6.81 21.86
N ILE A 18 -4.45 6.97 20.56
CA ILE A 18 -4.65 8.27 19.93
C ILE A 18 -6.00 8.84 20.35
N ARG A 19 -5.97 10.05 20.92
CA ARG A 19 -7.16 10.74 21.38
C ARG A 19 -8.10 11.04 20.21
N ARG A 20 -9.34 10.58 20.31
CA ARG A 20 -10.43 10.94 19.39
C ARG A 20 -10.57 12.47 19.28
N PRO A 21 -10.60 13.04 18.06
CA PRO A 21 -10.84 14.46 17.88
C PRO A 21 -12.24 14.89 18.37
N LYS A 22 -12.38 16.14 18.79
CA LYS A 22 -13.64 16.63 19.36
C LYS A 22 -14.73 16.69 18.29
N GLY A 23 -15.90 16.13 18.58
CA GLY A 23 -17.05 16.15 17.65
C GLY A 23 -17.01 15.07 16.58
N VAL A 24 -16.00 14.20 16.58
CA VAL A 24 -15.90 13.05 15.66
C VAL A 24 -16.63 11.84 16.25
N PRO A 25 -17.38 11.06 15.45
CA PRO A 25 -17.97 9.77 15.85
C PRO A 25 -16.93 8.78 16.38
N CYS A 26 -17.38 7.62 16.89
CA CYS A 26 -16.43 6.52 17.12
C CYS A 26 -15.84 6.05 15.79
N LEU A 27 -14.58 5.66 15.80
CA LEU A 27 -13.81 5.33 14.59
C LEU A 27 -14.53 4.36 13.64
N TRP A 28 -15.23 3.37 14.20
CA TRP A 28 -15.94 2.33 13.43
C TRP A 28 -17.37 2.71 13.01
N ASP A 29 -17.88 3.84 13.50
CA ASP A 29 -19.18 4.38 13.08
C ASP A 29 -19.04 5.29 11.85
N ILE A 30 -17.81 5.58 11.42
CA ILE A 30 -17.51 6.44 10.28
C ILE A 30 -17.64 5.64 8.99
N SER A 31 -18.46 6.12 8.04
CA SER A 31 -18.61 5.48 6.73
C SER A 31 -17.41 5.75 5.82
N PRO A 32 -17.17 4.93 4.79
CA PRO A 32 -16.12 5.21 3.82
C PRO A 32 -16.24 6.57 3.15
N GLU A 33 -17.46 7.00 2.80
CA GLU A 33 -17.71 8.32 2.21
C GLU A 33 -17.31 9.45 3.14
N GLU A 34 -17.54 9.30 4.46
CA GLU A 34 -17.09 10.26 5.46
C GLU A 34 -15.55 10.29 5.57
N LEU A 35 -14.86 9.15 5.35
CA LEU A 35 -13.39 9.08 5.33
C LEU A 35 -12.78 9.87 4.17
N SER A 36 -13.46 9.98 3.02
CA SER A 36 -12.95 10.73 1.86
C SER A 36 -12.68 12.20 2.20
N ALA A 37 -13.48 12.80 3.08
CA ALA A 37 -13.26 14.17 3.56
C ALA A 37 -11.93 14.31 4.33
N TYR A 38 -11.51 13.27 5.03
CA TYR A 38 -10.28 13.26 5.82
C TYR A 38 -9.03 12.91 4.99
N GLN A 39 -9.19 12.19 3.88
CA GLN A 39 -8.08 11.91 2.95
C GLN A 39 -7.64 13.15 2.16
N HIS A 40 -8.62 14.01 1.81
CA HIS A 40 -8.40 15.19 0.97
C HIS A 40 -8.25 16.49 1.75
N HIS A 41 -8.37 16.46 3.07
CA HIS A 41 -8.28 17.68 3.86
C HIS A 41 -6.86 18.26 3.73
N GLU A 42 -6.76 19.47 3.20
CA GLU A 42 -5.56 20.29 3.31
C GLU A 42 -5.44 20.69 4.77
N PHE A 43 -4.64 19.95 5.51
CA PHE A 43 -4.48 20.18 6.93
C PHE A 43 -3.49 21.32 7.18
N ASP A 44 -3.98 22.55 7.12
CA ASP A 44 -3.14 23.75 7.20
C ASP A 44 -2.71 24.10 8.64
N HIS A 45 -2.96 23.23 9.63
CA HIS A 45 -2.86 23.55 11.06
C HIS A 45 -2.16 22.40 11.83
N GLY A 46 -1.23 22.75 12.74
CA GLY A 46 -0.30 21.84 13.45
C GLY A 46 -0.88 20.77 14.39
N GLY A 47 -2.12 20.30 14.18
CA GLY A 47 -2.75 19.18 14.89
C GLY A 47 -3.07 17.96 14.00
N TRP A 48 -2.79 18.05 12.71
CA TRP A 48 -3.32 17.11 11.72
C TRP A 48 -2.76 15.70 11.78
N VAL A 49 -1.50 15.55 12.20
CA VAL A 49 -0.87 14.23 12.33
C VAL A 49 -1.67 13.36 13.29
N ALA A 50 -2.09 13.90 14.45
CA ALA A 50 -2.88 13.13 15.40
C ALA A 50 -4.27 12.77 14.85
N GLU A 51 -4.90 13.66 14.10
CA GLU A 51 -6.21 13.41 13.46
C GLU A 51 -6.08 12.36 12.36
N TYR A 52 -5.10 12.49 11.47
CA TYR A 52 -4.82 11.52 10.42
C TYR A 52 -4.55 10.13 11.00
N LEU A 53 -3.67 10.04 12.00
CA LEU A 53 -3.35 8.76 12.64
C LEU A 53 -4.56 8.17 13.39
N TYR A 54 -5.49 8.99 13.90
CA TYR A 54 -6.75 8.51 14.45
C TYR A 54 -7.61 7.82 13.38
N PHE A 55 -7.72 8.39 12.18
CA PHE A 55 -8.53 7.84 11.07
C PHE A 55 -7.81 6.75 10.27
N LEU A 56 -6.50 6.62 10.39
CA LEU A 56 -5.68 5.70 9.59
C LEU A 56 -6.18 4.25 9.64
N PRO A 57 -6.47 3.63 10.81
CA PRO A 57 -6.90 2.24 10.84
C PRO A 57 -8.24 2.01 10.12
N ARG A 58 -9.18 2.95 10.24
CA ARG A 58 -10.48 2.89 9.57
C ARG A 58 -10.37 3.10 8.06
N THR A 59 -9.47 3.99 7.65
CA THR A 59 -9.10 4.21 6.24
C THR A 59 -8.52 2.93 5.64
N MET A 60 -7.57 2.30 6.32
CA MET A 60 -7.00 1.03 5.88
C MET A 60 -8.03 -0.11 5.86
N HIS A 61 -8.94 -0.16 6.84
CA HIS A 61 -10.07 -1.11 6.84
C HIS A 61 -10.95 -0.95 5.61
N ALA A 62 -11.48 0.25 5.37
CA ALA A 62 -12.37 0.50 4.24
C ALA A 62 -11.67 0.15 2.93
N GLY A 63 -10.41 0.58 2.76
CA GLY A 63 -9.68 0.40 1.52
C GLY A 63 -9.37 -1.05 1.13
N VAL A 64 -9.49 -2.01 2.06
CA VAL A 64 -9.22 -3.42 1.76
C VAL A 64 -10.40 -4.36 1.99
N ILE A 65 -11.39 -3.95 2.77
CA ILE A 65 -12.56 -4.78 3.11
C ILE A 65 -13.83 -4.32 2.37
N GLU A 66 -13.98 -3.02 2.11
CA GLU A 66 -15.20 -2.44 1.56
C GLU A 66 -15.00 -2.09 0.08
N ASP A 67 -15.65 -2.85 -0.81
CA ASP A 67 -15.43 -2.78 -2.26
C ASP A 67 -15.97 -1.48 -2.90
N ASP A 68 -16.87 -0.77 -2.22
CA ASP A 68 -17.59 0.40 -2.76
C ASP A 68 -16.87 1.74 -2.53
N TRP A 69 -15.67 1.73 -1.96
CA TRP A 69 -14.94 2.95 -1.65
C TRP A 69 -13.70 3.17 -2.52
N TRP A 70 -13.54 4.39 -3.04
CA TRP A 70 -12.38 4.78 -3.83
C TRP A 70 -11.16 5.03 -2.95
N PHE A 71 -10.52 3.95 -2.51
CA PHE A 71 -9.27 3.99 -1.78
C PHE A 71 -8.09 4.11 -2.74
N ILE A 72 -7.21 5.10 -2.50
CA ILE A 72 -5.96 5.27 -3.25
C ILE A 72 -4.79 4.97 -2.29
N PRO A 73 -4.19 3.77 -2.35
CA PRO A 73 -3.07 3.39 -1.50
C PRO A 73 -1.94 4.42 -1.50
N GLU A 74 -1.63 5.00 -2.66
CA GLU A 74 -0.50 5.90 -2.88
C GLU A 74 -0.64 7.21 -2.13
N VAL A 75 -1.85 7.80 -2.16
CA VAL A 75 -2.17 9.01 -1.37
C VAL A 75 -2.04 8.70 0.12
N THR A 76 -2.54 7.55 0.55
CA THR A 76 -2.40 7.11 1.95
C THR A 76 -0.94 6.90 2.33
N GLY A 77 -0.12 6.34 1.43
CA GLY A 77 1.32 6.15 1.64
C GLY A 77 2.08 7.47 1.80
N GLN A 78 1.78 8.48 0.97
CA GLN A 78 2.33 9.83 1.11
C GLN A 78 1.96 10.44 2.47
N ARG A 79 0.69 10.36 2.87
CA ARG A 79 0.23 10.89 4.16
C ARG A 79 0.88 10.18 5.36
N ILE A 80 1.11 8.88 5.26
CA ILE A 80 1.89 8.15 6.28
C ILE A 80 3.31 8.71 6.36
N ALA A 81 4.02 8.92 5.24
CA ALA A 81 5.37 9.48 5.27
C ALA A 81 5.41 10.88 5.92
N GLU A 82 4.42 11.72 5.67
CA GLU A 82 4.31 13.06 6.27
C GLU A 82 4.14 13.03 7.81
N THR A 83 3.80 11.89 8.40
CA THR A 83 3.64 11.73 9.87
C THR A 83 4.90 11.23 10.58
N ASP A 84 6.02 11.14 9.85
CA ASP A 84 7.30 10.60 10.33
C ASP A 84 7.18 9.20 10.97
N PRO A 85 6.95 8.13 10.17
CA PRO A 85 6.78 6.76 10.68
C PRO A 85 7.95 6.23 11.50
N GLU A 86 9.16 6.77 11.30
CA GLU A 86 10.35 6.37 12.07
C GLU A 86 10.28 6.83 13.53
N SER A 87 9.50 7.88 13.80
CA SER A 87 9.25 8.39 15.16
C SER A 87 8.12 7.67 15.91
N TRP A 88 7.37 6.79 15.23
CA TRP A 88 6.22 6.14 15.84
C TRP A 88 6.64 5.15 16.94
N PRO A 89 5.77 4.90 17.94
CA PRO A 89 5.93 3.76 18.83
C PRO A 89 6.08 2.46 18.03
N LEU A 90 7.03 1.61 18.44
CA LEU A 90 7.36 0.35 17.75
C LEU A 90 6.11 -0.48 17.39
N ARG A 91 5.15 -0.59 18.32
CA ARG A 91 3.88 -1.30 18.13
C ARG A 91 3.10 -0.83 16.89
N ARG A 92 3.12 0.47 16.57
CA ARG A 92 2.42 1.03 15.39
C ARG A 92 3.16 0.69 14.10
N ALA A 93 4.48 0.81 14.11
CA ALA A 93 5.32 0.44 12.96
C ALA A 93 5.16 -1.06 12.63
N GLU A 94 5.24 -1.93 13.64
CA GLU A 94 5.04 -3.37 13.48
C GLU A 94 3.63 -3.72 13.00
N ALA A 95 2.61 -3.06 13.53
CA ALA A 95 1.24 -3.28 13.08
C ALA A 95 1.01 -2.83 11.64
N LEU A 96 1.62 -1.73 11.21
CA LEU A 96 1.60 -1.29 9.81
C LEU A 96 2.32 -2.30 8.91
N ASP A 97 3.51 -2.75 9.26
CA ASP A 97 4.26 -3.74 8.47
C ASP A 97 3.53 -5.09 8.37
N HIS A 98 2.89 -5.52 9.46
CA HIS A 98 2.02 -6.70 9.46
C HIS A 98 0.81 -6.52 8.54
N PHE A 99 0.13 -5.36 8.62
CA PHE A 99 -0.97 -5.03 7.72
C PHE A 99 -0.55 -5.06 6.25
N LEU A 100 0.54 -4.38 5.89
CA LEU A 100 1.07 -4.33 4.53
C LEU A 100 1.42 -5.73 4.02
N THR A 101 2.02 -6.57 4.86
CA THR A 101 2.32 -7.97 4.50
C THR A 101 1.04 -8.76 4.23
N SER A 102 0.02 -8.61 5.08
CA SER A 102 -1.27 -9.30 4.92
C SER A 102 -2.04 -8.87 3.67
N VAL A 103 -1.84 -7.64 3.17
CA VAL A 103 -2.39 -7.21 1.88
C VAL A 103 -1.90 -8.13 0.76
N PHE A 104 -0.58 -8.34 0.62
CA PHE A 104 -0.03 -9.20 -0.43
C PHE A 104 -0.41 -10.68 -0.24
N GLU A 105 -0.47 -11.16 1.00
CA GLU A 105 -0.96 -12.51 1.28
C GLU A 105 -2.41 -12.69 0.79
N SER A 106 -3.25 -11.66 0.95
CA SER A 106 -4.65 -11.68 0.50
C SER A 106 -4.78 -11.55 -1.02
N SER A 107 -3.91 -10.79 -1.70
CA SER A 107 -3.92 -10.66 -3.16
C SER A 107 -3.70 -12.00 -3.87
N ARG A 108 -3.06 -12.99 -3.21
CA ARG A 108 -2.90 -14.34 -3.76
C ARG A 108 -4.20 -15.12 -3.92
N THR A 109 -5.21 -14.81 -3.11
CA THR A 109 -6.50 -15.52 -3.13
C THR A 109 -7.61 -14.68 -3.76
N ARG A 110 -7.40 -13.38 -3.92
CA ARG A 110 -8.33 -12.46 -4.58
C ARG A 110 -8.07 -12.39 -6.09
N ALA A 111 -9.12 -12.10 -6.85
CA ALA A 111 -9.00 -11.80 -8.27
C ALA A 111 -8.38 -10.40 -8.45
N ASP A 112 -7.06 -10.33 -8.40
CA ASP A 112 -6.28 -9.10 -8.62
C ASP A 112 -5.96 -8.90 -10.10
N THR A 113 -5.95 -7.66 -10.59
CA THR A 113 -5.62 -7.29 -11.98
C THR A 113 -4.16 -6.87 -12.18
N GLY A 114 -3.35 -6.79 -11.12
CA GLY A 114 -1.99 -6.26 -11.13
C GLY A 114 -1.92 -4.81 -10.69
N SER A 115 -2.93 -4.00 -11.05
CA SER A 115 -3.04 -2.59 -10.64
C SER A 115 -3.02 -2.40 -9.12
N THR A 116 -3.69 -3.27 -8.36
CA THR A 116 -3.67 -3.23 -6.89
C THR A 116 -2.28 -3.50 -6.32
N ILE A 117 -1.55 -4.46 -6.90
CA ILE A 117 -0.16 -4.78 -6.50
C ILE A 117 0.74 -3.56 -6.76
N ASP A 118 0.63 -2.97 -7.96
CA ASP A 118 1.37 -1.77 -8.32
C ASP A 118 1.08 -0.62 -7.33
N SER A 119 -0.21 -0.37 -7.06
CA SER A 119 -0.66 0.70 -6.16
C SER A 119 -0.10 0.53 -4.75
N TRP A 120 -0.14 -0.68 -4.18
CA TRP A 120 0.39 -0.94 -2.84
C TRP A 120 1.91 -0.90 -2.77
N ILE A 121 2.62 -1.44 -3.77
CA ILE A 121 4.09 -1.34 -3.83
C ILE A 121 4.52 0.12 -3.98
N CYS A 122 3.80 0.92 -4.78
CA CYS A 122 4.02 2.36 -4.91
C CYS A 122 3.74 3.09 -3.58
N ALA A 123 2.62 2.77 -2.91
CA ALA A 123 2.31 3.32 -1.59
C ALA A 123 3.42 3.07 -0.56
N ILE A 124 3.97 1.84 -0.52
CA ILE A 124 5.07 1.48 0.37
C ILE A 124 6.33 2.29 0.06
N ALA A 125 6.64 2.49 -1.22
CA ALA A 125 7.73 3.36 -1.63
C ALA A 125 7.53 4.80 -1.15
N LEU A 126 6.31 5.33 -1.29
CA LEU A 126 5.94 6.68 -0.87
C LEU A 126 5.97 6.85 0.66
N MET A 127 5.75 5.78 1.43
CA MET A 127 5.96 5.75 2.88
C MET A 127 7.45 5.85 3.29
N GLY A 128 8.38 5.84 2.32
CA GLY A 128 9.83 5.80 2.56
C GLY A 128 10.39 4.41 2.86
N LYS A 129 9.56 3.37 2.81
CA LYS A 129 9.96 1.99 3.16
C LYS A 129 10.72 1.31 2.02
N ASP A 130 11.46 0.26 2.37
CA ASP A 130 12.07 -0.63 1.38
C ASP A 130 11.00 -1.52 0.74
N VAL A 131 10.92 -1.53 -0.60
CA VAL A 131 9.92 -2.31 -1.34
C VAL A 131 10.36 -3.77 -1.52
N ARG A 132 11.66 -4.08 -1.40
CA ARG A 132 12.21 -5.42 -1.69
C ARG A 132 11.59 -6.56 -0.87
N PRO A 133 11.29 -6.40 0.44
CA PRO A 133 10.60 -7.44 1.20
C PRO A 133 9.21 -7.77 0.65
N PHE A 134 8.51 -6.79 0.10
CA PHE A 134 7.17 -6.95 -0.47
C PHE A 134 7.22 -7.51 -1.90
N LEU A 135 8.24 -7.14 -2.69
CA LEU A 135 8.51 -7.79 -3.98
C LEU A 135 8.82 -9.29 -3.80
N ALA A 136 9.56 -9.66 -2.75
CA ALA A 136 9.78 -11.07 -2.41
C ALA A 136 8.47 -11.80 -2.09
N LYS A 137 7.46 -11.12 -1.53
CA LYS A 137 6.11 -11.69 -1.33
C LYS A 137 5.36 -11.89 -2.64
N VAL A 138 5.49 -10.96 -3.58
CA VAL A 138 4.95 -11.12 -4.95
C VAL A 138 5.60 -12.32 -5.63
N GLU A 139 6.90 -12.54 -5.46
CA GLU A 139 7.62 -13.68 -6.04
C GLU A 139 7.11 -15.05 -5.58
N GLU A 140 6.44 -15.14 -4.43
CA GLU A 140 5.84 -16.39 -3.95
C GLU A 140 4.65 -16.86 -4.83
N SER A 141 4.22 -16.06 -5.83
CA SER A 141 3.15 -16.38 -6.76
C SER A 141 3.48 -15.95 -8.20
N HIS A 142 3.66 -16.92 -9.10
CA HIS A 142 3.85 -16.63 -10.53
C HIS A 142 2.71 -15.80 -11.11
N ASP A 143 1.46 -16.08 -10.73
CA ASP A 143 0.29 -15.34 -11.20
C ASP A 143 0.36 -13.86 -10.83
N LEU A 144 0.79 -13.54 -9.61
CA LEU A 144 0.95 -12.13 -9.17
C LEU A 144 2.07 -11.44 -9.94
N ILE A 145 3.20 -12.12 -10.19
CA ILE A 145 4.28 -11.55 -11.02
C ILE A 145 3.74 -11.20 -12.42
N LEU A 146 3.03 -12.12 -13.07
CA LEU A 146 2.55 -11.92 -14.45
C LEU A 146 1.49 -10.82 -14.53
N LYS A 147 0.60 -10.72 -13.54
CA LYS A 147 -0.38 -9.62 -13.43
C LYS A 147 0.31 -8.28 -13.20
N TYR A 148 1.26 -8.23 -12.29
CA TYR A 148 2.02 -7.01 -12.03
C TYR A 148 2.85 -6.58 -13.25
N TYR A 149 3.41 -7.54 -13.98
CA TYR A 149 4.06 -7.29 -15.27
C TYR A 149 3.07 -6.75 -16.30
N ALA A 150 1.89 -7.36 -16.46
CA ALA A 150 0.89 -6.93 -17.43
C ALA A 150 0.47 -5.47 -17.23
N GLU A 151 0.35 -5.02 -15.98
CA GLU A 151 0.09 -3.62 -15.62
C GLU A 151 1.20 -2.65 -16.09
N ASN A 152 2.45 -3.12 -16.10
CA ASN A 152 3.64 -2.30 -16.36
C ASN A 152 4.30 -2.52 -17.72
N ALA A 153 3.86 -3.52 -18.49
CA ALA A 153 4.57 -4.04 -19.67
C ALA A 153 4.90 -2.96 -20.71
N ASP A 154 3.96 -2.07 -21.00
CA ASP A 154 4.13 -1.01 -22.01
C ASP A 154 5.22 0.00 -21.62
N ASN A 155 5.43 0.23 -20.33
CA ASN A 155 6.34 1.24 -19.80
C ASN A 155 7.71 0.69 -19.39
N LEU A 156 7.82 -0.63 -19.17
CA LEU A 156 9.07 -1.29 -18.80
C LEU A 156 10.16 -1.17 -19.89
N ASN A 157 9.78 -1.13 -21.17
CA ASN A 157 10.72 -0.88 -22.28
C ASN A 157 11.41 0.49 -22.20
N GLN A 158 10.80 1.45 -21.49
CA GLN A 158 11.36 2.78 -21.23
C GLN A 158 12.04 2.85 -19.85
N THR A 159 12.20 1.70 -19.18
CA THR A 159 12.70 1.58 -17.80
C THR A 159 11.87 2.38 -16.79
N SER A 160 10.56 2.43 -17.01
CA SER A 160 9.58 3.16 -16.21
C SER A 160 8.41 2.26 -15.81
N LEU A 161 7.59 2.74 -14.87
CA LEU A 161 6.39 2.07 -14.39
C LEU A 161 5.15 2.88 -14.79
N SER A 162 4.02 2.21 -14.99
CA SER A 162 2.78 2.81 -15.49
C SER A 162 2.16 3.82 -14.53
N ASN A 163 2.29 3.58 -13.24
CA ASN A 163 1.72 4.43 -12.23
C ASN A 163 2.48 5.75 -12.07
N ALA A 164 1.78 6.86 -12.27
CA ALA A 164 2.36 8.19 -12.23
C ALA A 164 2.92 8.58 -10.86
N PHE A 165 2.46 7.96 -9.76
CA PHE A 165 2.96 8.22 -8.41
C PHE A 165 4.44 7.85 -8.24
N TRP A 166 4.96 6.92 -9.05
CA TRP A 166 6.38 6.56 -9.05
C TRP A 166 7.33 7.73 -9.31
N LYS A 167 6.86 8.81 -9.94
CA LYS A 167 7.63 10.06 -10.13
C LYS A 167 8.07 10.69 -8.81
N SER A 168 7.35 10.44 -7.71
CA SER A 168 7.69 10.95 -6.38
C SER A 168 8.67 10.06 -5.62
N SER A 169 9.01 8.88 -6.14
CA SER A 169 9.97 7.95 -5.53
C SER A 169 10.80 7.20 -6.58
N PRO A 170 11.58 7.94 -7.40
CA PRO A 170 12.28 7.37 -8.57
C PRO A 170 13.28 6.27 -8.19
N ASP A 171 13.96 6.38 -7.04
CA ASP A 171 14.93 5.38 -6.58
C ASP A 171 14.24 4.06 -6.23
N LYS A 172 13.06 4.11 -5.62
CA LYS A 172 12.26 2.91 -5.32
C LYS A 172 11.61 2.33 -6.58
N GLY A 173 11.15 3.19 -7.49
CA GLY A 173 10.70 2.77 -8.81
C GLY A 173 11.78 2.02 -9.58
N ARG A 174 13.03 2.48 -9.50
CA ARG A 174 14.19 1.76 -10.08
C ARG A 174 14.36 0.37 -9.47
N GLN A 175 14.17 0.21 -8.16
CA GLN A 175 14.24 -1.12 -7.52
C GLN A 175 13.19 -2.10 -8.08
N VAL A 176 11.98 -1.63 -8.38
CA VAL A 176 10.94 -2.45 -9.00
C VAL A 176 11.29 -2.79 -10.45
N VAL A 177 11.83 -1.85 -11.22
CA VAL A 177 12.31 -2.10 -12.59
C VAL A 177 13.45 -3.12 -12.57
N ASP A 178 14.44 -2.94 -11.70
CA ASP A 178 15.57 -3.87 -11.55
C ASP A 178 15.09 -5.26 -11.11
N TRP A 179 14.04 -5.32 -10.31
CA TRP A 179 13.38 -6.58 -9.93
C TRP A 179 12.71 -7.27 -11.13
N PHE A 180 11.99 -6.56 -11.98
CA PHE A 180 11.44 -7.12 -13.23
C PHE A 180 12.54 -7.63 -14.18
N LEU A 181 13.69 -6.96 -14.20
CA LEU A 181 14.86 -7.33 -15.01
C LEU A 181 15.72 -8.42 -14.37
N SER A 182 15.44 -8.81 -13.13
CA SER A 182 16.13 -9.89 -12.46
C SER A 182 15.95 -11.19 -13.24
N LYS A 183 16.95 -12.08 -13.17
CA LYS A 183 16.95 -13.32 -13.95
C LYS A 183 15.69 -14.16 -13.73
N ASN A 184 15.25 -14.31 -12.48
CA ASN A 184 14.11 -15.17 -12.15
C ASN A 184 12.80 -14.63 -12.72
N VAL A 185 12.54 -13.33 -12.56
CA VAL A 185 11.32 -12.68 -13.03
C VAL A 185 11.31 -12.61 -14.56
N ARG A 186 12.42 -12.21 -15.18
CA ARG A 186 12.55 -12.17 -16.64
C ARG A 186 12.35 -13.53 -17.28
N ASP A 187 12.99 -14.58 -16.76
CA ASP A 187 12.85 -15.93 -17.32
C ASP A 187 11.39 -16.43 -17.20
N LEU A 188 10.67 -16.05 -16.15
CA LEU A 188 9.24 -16.36 -16.02
C LEU A 188 8.41 -15.63 -17.08
N ILE A 189 8.60 -14.32 -17.24
CA ILE A 189 7.89 -13.50 -18.23
C ILE A 189 8.17 -14.00 -19.65
N GLU A 190 9.42 -14.33 -19.98
CA GLU A 190 9.79 -14.87 -21.28
C GLU A 190 9.11 -16.21 -21.57
N ARG A 191 9.06 -17.12 -20.60
CA ARG A 191 8.34 -18.39 -20.77
C ARG A 191 6.84 -18.21 -20.93
N SER A 192 6.25 -17.22 -20.25
CA SER A 192 4.80 -17.00 -20.24
C SER A 192 4.29 -16.21 -21.46
N TYR A 193 5.06 -15.23 -21.93
CA TYR A 193 4.64 -14.32 -23.01
C TYR A 193 5.46 -14.49 -24.30
N GLY A 194 6.58 -15.21 -24.27
CA GLY A 194 7.50 -15.31 -25.42
C GLY A 194 8.26 -14.01 -25.71
N ILE A 195 8.35 -13.10 -24.73
CA ILE A 195 8.97 -11.77 -24.86
C ILE A 195 10.27 -11.73 -24.05
N ARG A 196 11.32 -11.12 -24.61
CA ARG A 196 12.57 -10.87 -23.90
C ARG A 196 12.64 -9.41 -23.47
N LEU A 197 12.66 -9.18 -22.15
CA LEU A 197 12.90 -7.87 -21.52
C LEU A 197 14.40 -7.50 -21.51
#